data_AF-A0A971MHW8-F1
#
_entry.id   AF-A0A971MHW8-F1
#
_cell.length_a   1.000
_cell.length_b   1.000
_cell.length_c   1.000
_cell.angle_alpha   90.00
_cell.angle_beta   90.00
_cell.angle_gamma   90.00
#
_symmetry.space_group_name_H-M   'P 1'
#
loop_
_entity.id
_entity.type
_entity.pdbx_description
1 polymer ?
#
loop_
_entity_poly.entity_id
_entity_poly.type
_entity_poly.pdbx_seq_one_letter_code
_entity_poly.pdbx_strand_id
1 'polypeptide(L)'
;APQKMIIPVMILVAIISNAFGDAGPIVLPPLAAIIFLNMGLHPIAGMCMVYAAVLGAFAANIMPGMSDVLVFQFTEPAAQMIDPNIQLNALMNYYFIVASTPILLAVIYIISIKIVIPRFGEYHGKVKVQAQEKSPQTEKAIKAANFSVLIILLIIFGLTIPSWGPLRNQETGSAMTNSPLMNGIGVIIAIAFLVPGLVYGIKSGVIKDSKDLSVMFTKSMGSMAGYIVIVFFAAQMLAYFNWSNLGVIMAIKGAELLANSSGIILIIGVIFLTTFINIFMGSASAKWALLAPIFVPMFMLLGFHPSFTQMIYRIGDGITNPITPMMAYLPLMLAMAKDYDEDTGFGTLIAGMIPYSIGIAISWTLLAIIWYLLKLPLGPNSPVMLSILTLFSI
;
A
#
# COMPACT_ATOMS: atom_id res chain seq x y z
N ALA A 1 -23.38 -7.13 -12.05
CA ALA A 1 -22.39 -8.23 -12.01
C ALA A 1 -22.79 -9.19 -10.89
N PRO A 2 -22.57 -10.51 -11.00
CA PRO A 2 -22.87 -11.42 -9.90
C PRO A 2 -22.08 -10.98 -8.66
N GLN A 3 -22.76 -10.75 -7.53
CA GLN A 3 -22.18 -10.25 -6.28
C GLN A 3 -20.90 -11.02 -5.86
N LYS A 4 -20.82 -12.31 -6.22
CA LYS A 4 -19.68 -13.19 -5.97
C LYS A 4 -18.36 -12.77 -6.65
N MET A 5 -18.39 -12.05 -7.78
CA MET A 5 -17.18 -11.58 -8.47
C MET A 5 -16.74 -10.18 -8.04
N ILE A 6 -17.64 -9.38 -7.46
CA ILE A 6 -17.36 -7.97 -7.15
C ILE A 6 -16.29 -7.85 -6.07
N ILE A 7 -16.39 -8.63 -4.99
CA ILE A 7 -15.43 -8.62 -3.87
C ILE A 7 -14.02 -9.05 -4.31
N PRO A 8 -13.80 -10.21 -4.97
CA PRO A 8 -12.48 -10.59 -5.46
C PRO A 8 -11.86 -9.56 -6.41
N VAL A 9 -12.66 -8.95 -7.29
CA VAL A 9 -12.17 -7.92 -8.23
C VAL A 9 -11.73 -6.66 -7.49
N MET A 10 -12.49 -6.20 -6.49
CA MET A 10 -12.08 -5.05 -5.67
C MET A 10 -10.77 -5.32 -4.91
N ILE A 11 -10.62 -6.53 -4.35
CA ILE A 11 -9.37 -6.92 -3.67
C ILE A 11 -8.20 -6.96 -4.66
N LEU A 12 -8.41 -7.54 -5.85
CA LEU A 12 -7.37 -7.59 -6.88
C LEU A 12 -6.94 -6.19 -7.32
N VAL A 13 -7.91 -5.31 -7.61
CA VAL A 13 -7.63 -3.91 -7.97
C VAL A 13 -6.88 -3.20 -6.85
N ALA A 14 -7.25 -3.45 -5.59
CA ALA A 14 -6.55 -2.91 -4.43
C ALA A 14 -5.10 -3.37 -4.35
N ILE A 15 -4.82 -4.67 -4.51
CA ILE A 15 -3.44 -5.20 -4.49
C ILE A 15 -2.61 -4.60 -5.64
N ILE A 16 -3.17 -4.55 -6.86
CA ILE A 16 -2.46 -4.03 -8.03
C ILE A 16 -2.23 -2.51 -7.93
N SER A 17 -3.09 -1.78 -7.22
CA SER A 17 -3.02 -0.32 -7.13
C SER A 17 -1.68 0.20 -6.57
N ASN A 18 -0.96 -0.62 -5.82
CA ASN A 18 0.38 -0.32 -5.31
C ASN A 18 1.41 -0.03 -6.42
N ALA A 19 1.20 -0.55 -7.64
CA ALA A 19 2.05 -0.21 -8.78
C ALA A 19 1.96 1.29 -9.16
N PHE A 20 0.86 1.95 -8.78
CA PHE A 20 0.60 3.36 -9.05
C PHE A 20 0.86 4.25 -7.81
N GLY A 21 1.67 3.77 -6.87
CA GLY A 21 2.04 4.49 -5.65
C GLY A 21 0.90 4.59 -4.64
N ASP A 22 0.84 5.70 -3.91
CA ASP A 22 -0.05 5.88 -2.75
C ASP A 22 -1.49 6.28 -3.10
N ALA A 23 -1.91 6.04 -4.35
CA ALA A 23 -3.27 6.34 -4.81
C ALA A 23 -4.31 5.43 -4.18
N GLY A 24 -3.97 4.15 -4.05
CA GLY A 24 -4.87 3.08 -3.64
C GLY A 24 -5.55 3.34 -2.28
N PRO A 25 -4.79 3.65 -1.20
CA PRO A 25 -5.36 3.84 0.14
C PRO A 25 -6.28 5.07 0.24
N ILE A 26 -6.16 6.02 -0.69
CA ILE A 26 -6.94 7.26 -0.72
C ILE A 26 -8.24 7.04 -1.50
N VAL A 27 -8.14 6.44 -2.67
CA VAL A 27 -9.21 6.43 -3.69
C VAL A 27 -10.15 5.24 -3.54
N LEU A 28 -9.60 4.07 -3.23
CA LEU A 28 -10.36 2.84 -3.30
C LEU A 28 -11.32 2.62 -2.10
N PRO A 29 -11.02 3.04 -0.85
CA PRO A 29 -11.96 2.91 0.26
C PRO A 29 -13.34 3.55 0.03
N PRO A 30 -13.48 4.82 -0.42
CA PRO A 30 -14.80 5.41 -0.65
C PRO A 30 -15.55 4.71 -1.79
N LEU A 31 -14.85 4.24 -2.83
CA LEU A 31 -15.46 3.44 -3.89
C LEU A 31 -16.00 2.11 -3.36
N ALA A 32 -15.23 1.44 -2.51
CA ALA A 32 -15.64 0.19 -1.86
C ALA A 32 -16.86 0.40 -0.97
N ALA A 33 -16.90 1.50 -0.21
CA ALA A 33 -18.04 1.86 0.64
C ALA A 33 -19.34 1.93 -0.17
N ILE A 34 -19.33 2.66 -1.29
CA ILE A 34 -20.50 2.82 -2.18
C ILE A 34 -20.92 1.48 -2.80
N ILE A 35 -19.96 0.66 -3.24
CA ILE A 35 -20.24 -0.65 -3.82
C ILE A 35 -20.87 -1.59 -2.77
N PHE A 36 -20.34 -1.61 -1.54
CA PHE A 36 -20.89 -2.41 -0.46
C PHE A 36 -22.30 -1.95 -0.09
N LEU A 37 -22.53 -0.64 -0.01
CA LEU A 37 -23.85 -0.06 0.23
C LEU A 37 -24.87 -0.51 -0.82
N ASN A 38 -24.48 -0.50 -2.10
CA ASN A 38 -25.30 -0.99 -3.24
C ASN A 38 -25.57 -2.50 -3.18
N MET A 39 -24.71 -3.27 -2.52
CA MET A 39 -24.88 -4.70 -2.32
C MET A 39 -25.69 -5.03 -1.06
N GLY A 40 -26.12 -4.02 -0.29
CA GLY A 40 -26.77 -4.20 1.01
C GLY A 40 -25.81 -4.61 2.13
N LEU A 41 -24.50 -4.44 1.93
CA LEU A 41 -23.45 -4.75 2.90
C LEU A 41 -22.98 -3.50 3.63
N HIS A 42 -22.34 -3.70 4.78
CA HIS A 42 -21.81 -2.60 5.57
C HIS A 42 -20.70 -1.82 4.82
N PRO A 43 -20.85 -0.51 4.57
CA PRO A 43 -19.90 0.28 3.77
C PRO A 43 -18.49 0.29 4.39
N ILE A 44 -18.41 0.43 5.71
CA ILE A 44 -17.12 0.42 6.45
C ILE A 44 -16.41 -0.93 6.31
N ALA A 45 -17.13 -2.05 6.21
CA ALA A 45 -16.49 -3.35 5.97
C ALA A 45 -15.77 -3.39 4.61
N GLY A 46 -16.37 -2.76 3.59
CA GLY A 46 -15.76 -2.59 2.27
C GLY A 46 -14.54 -1.66 2.31
N MET A 47 -14.63 -0.56 3.07
CA MET A 47 -13.49 0.33 3.30
C MET A 47 -12.33 -0.41 3.97
N CYS A 48 -12.59 -1.13 5.07
CA CYS A 48 -11.57 -1.90 5.79
C CYS A 48 -10.94 -2.98 4.90
N MET A 49 -11.76 -3.70 4.11
CA MET A 49 -11.27 -4.73 3.19
C MET A 49 -10.29 -4.16 2.17
N VAL A 50 -10.69 -3.12 1.46
CA VAL A 50 -9.85 -2.52 0.41
C VAL A 50 -8.64 -1.86 1.02
N TYR A 51 -8.79 -1.11 2.11
CA TYR A 51 -7.67 -0.47 2.79
C TYR A 51 -6.63 -1.49 3.27
N ALA A 52 -7.08 -2.60 3.87
CA ALA A 52 -6.20 -3.70 4.25
C ALA A 52 -5.57 -4.42 3.04
N ALA A 53 -6.28 -4.53 1.92
CA ALA A 53 -5.73 -5.12 0.71
C ALA A 53 -4.63 -4.26 0.07
N VAL A 54 -4.84 -2.95 -0.03
CA VAL A 54 -3.82 -2.04 -0.58
C VAL A 54 -2.57 -2.05 0.30
N LEU A 55 -2.74 -1.81 1.60
CA LEU A 55 -1.62 -1.59 2.51
C LEU A 55 -0.99 -2.87 3.06
N GLY A 56 -1.80 -3.88 3.34
CA GLY A 56 -1.36 -5.16 3.88
C GLY A 56 -0.63 -6.01 2.85
N ALA A 57 -1.03 -5.90 1.58
CA ALA A 57 -0.37 -6.56 0.46
C ALA A 57 0.53 -5.60 -0.34
N PHE A 58 1.05 -4.54 0.30
CA PHE A 58 1.77 -3.44 -0.36
C PHE A 58 2.90 -3.91 -1.30
N ALA A 59 3.64 -4.94 -0.89
CA ALA A 59 4.74 -5.49 -1.66
C ALA A 59 4.32 -6.54 -2.71
N ALA A 60 3.09 -7.06 -2.67
CA ALA A 60 2.62 -8.05 -3.63
C ALA A 60 2.00 -7.36 -4.84
N ASN A 61 2.42 -7.76 -6.04
CA ASN A 61 1.85 -7.23 -7.28
C ASN A 61 2.13 -8.18 -8.46
N ILE A 62 1.33 -8.06 -9.52
CA ILE A 62 1.53 -8.77 -10.80
C ILE A 62 2.62 -8.08 -11.63
N MET A 63 2.82 -6.77 -11.41
CA MET A 63 3.82 -5.98 -12.12
C MET A 63 4.82 -5.36 -11.13
N PRO A 64 6.10 -5.22 -11.50
CA PRO A 64 7.05 -4.48 -10.67
C PRO A 64 6.58 -3.03 -10.50
N GLY A 65 6.64 -2.53 -9.28
CA GLY A 65 6.24 -1.17 -8.91
C GLY A 65 7.41 -0.32 -8.42
N MET A 66 7.09 0.91 -8.06
CA MET A 66 8.05 1.83 -7.44
C MET A 66 8.66 1.27 -6.16
N SER A 67 7.88 0.52 -5.37
CA SER A 67 8.36 -0.07 -4.11
C SER A 67 9.50 -1.05 -4.32
N ASP A 68 9.52 -1.82 -5.42
CA ASP A 68 10.60 -2.76 -5.75
C ASP A 68 11.95 -2.05 -5.97
N VAL A 69 11.93 -0.95 -6.72
CA VAL A 69 13.13 -0.14 -7.00
C VAL A 69 13.60 0.59 -5.73
N LEU A 70 12.66 1.11 -4.95
CA LEU A 70 12.97 1.84 -3.72
C LEU A 70 13.70 0.96 -2.69
N VAL A 71 13.24 -0.28 -2.46
CA VAL A 71 13.94 -1.16 -1.51
C VAL A 71 15.28 -1.65 -2.06
N PHE A 72 15.38 -1.84 -3.38
CA PHE A 72 16.61 -2.27 -4.04
C PHE A 72 17.76 -1.27 -3.83
N GLN A 73 17.46 0.03 -3.86
CA GLN A 73 18.45 1.10 -3.64
C GLN A 73 19.18 1.04 -2.29
N PHE A 74 18.60 0.36 -1.29
CA PHE A 74 19.24 0.15 0.00
C PHE A 74 19.91 -1.24 0.10
N THR A 75 19.35 -2.24 -0.58
CA THR A 75 19.85 -3.62 -0.53
C THR A 75 21.19 -3.78 -1.23
N GLU A 76 21.39 -3.18 -2.40
CA GLU A 76 22.64 -3.34 -3.16
C GLU A 76 23.85 -2.70 -2.46
N PRO A 77 23.79 -1.43 -1.99
CA PRO A 77 24.89 -0.86 -1.21
C PRO A 77 25.18 -1.65 0.08
N ALA A 78 24.14 -2.19 0.73
CA ALA A 78 24.32 -3.02 1.92
C ALA A 78 24.99 -4.37 1.58
N ALA A 79 24.67 -4.98 0.44
CA ALA A 79 25.31 -6.21 -0.01
C ALA A 79 26.79 -6.01 -0.38
N GLN A 80 27.11 -4.85 -0.99
CA GLN A 80 28.46 -4.47 -1.37
C GLN A 80 29.41 -4.24 -0.18
N MET A 81 28.87 -4.17 1.05
CA MET A 81 29.69 -4.19 2.26
C MET A 81 30.37 -5.55 2.49
N ILE A 82 29.82 -6.65 1.97
CA ILE A 82 30.38 -8.01 2.06
C ILE A 82 31.06 -8.43 0.77
N ASP A 83 30.40 -8.24 -0.38
CA ASP A 83 30.95 -8.53 -1.70
C ASP A 83 30.86 -7.30 -2.59
N PRO A 84 31.96 -6.52 -2.76
CA PRO A 84 31.96 -5.31 -3.57
C PRO A 84 31.59 -5.52 -5.05
N ASN A 85 31.69 -6.75 -5.55
CA ASN A 85 31.41 -7.07 -6.96
C ASN A 85 30.01 -7.66 -7.19
N ILE A 86 29.21 -7.83 -6.13
CA ILE A 86 27.86 -8.37 -6.27
C ILE A 86 26.99 -7.41 -7.09
N GLN A 87 26.40 -7.94 -8.16
CA GLN A 87 25.44 -7.21 -8.98
C GLN A 87 24.05 -7.76 -8.71
N LEU A 88 23.18 -6.92 -8.16
CA LEU A 88 21.79 -7.27 -7.91
C LEU A 88 20.92 -6.66 -9.00
N ASN A 89 19.63 -7.02 -9.01
CA ASN A 89 18.67 -6.43 -9.93
C ASN A 89 17.39 -6.02 -9.19
N ALA A 90 16.75 -4.95 -9.66
CA ALA A 90 15.52 -4.44 -9.05
C ALA A 90 14.34 -5.45 -9.11
N LEU A 91 14.40 -6.43 -10.01
CA LEU A 91 13.38 -7.47 -10.18
C LEU A 91 13.65 -8.73 -9.34
N MET A 92 14.59 -8.67 -8.39
CA MET A 92 15.05 -9.85 -7.64
C MET A 92 14.00 -10.50 -6.73
N ASN A 93 12.85 -9.85 -6.53
CA ASN A 93 11.70 -10.39 -5.79
C ASN A 93 10.48 -10.68 -6.67
N TYR A 94 10.60 -10.51 -7.99
CA TYR A 94 9.46 -10.52 -8.91
C TYR A 94 8.64 -11.83 -8.87
N TYR A 95 9.28 -12.99 -8.82
CA TYR A 95 8.57 -14.27 -8.80
C TYR A 95 7.77 -14.44 -7.49
N PHE A 96 8.36 -14.01 -6.38
CA PHE A 96 7.71 -14.09 -5.07
C PHE A 96 6.49 -13.17 -4.98
N ILE A 97 6.60 -11.91 -5.43
CA ILE A 97 5.50 -10.94 -5.34
C ILE A 97 4.33 -11.31 -6.28
N VAL A 98 4.62 -11.87 -7.46
CA VAL A 98 3.59 -12.36 -8.39
C VAL A 98 2.84 -13.53 -7.77
N ALA A 99 3.54 -14.50 -7.18
CA ALA A 99 2.91 -15.64 -6.50
C ALA A 99 2.17 -15.23 -5.21
N SER A 100 2.63 -14.19 -4.52
CA SER A 100 1.96 -13.64 -3.34
C SER A 100 0.57 -13.07 -3.68
N THR A 101 0.40 -12.49 -4.87
CA THR A 101 -0.85 -11.82 -5.28
C THR A 101 -2.09 -12.70 -5.19
N PRO A 102 -2.17 -13.88 -5.85
CA PRO A 102 -3.36 -14.74 -5.76
C PRO A 102 -3.59 -15.31 -4.36
N ILE A 103 -2.51 -15.55 -3.60
CA ILE A 103 -2.59 -16.09 -2.23
C ILE A 103 -3.20 -15.04 -1.30
N LEU A 104 -2.66 -13.81 -1.31
CA LEU A 104 -3.16 -12.73 -0.47
C LEU A 104 -4.58 -12.33 -0.86
N LEU A 105 -4.92 -12.35 -2.17
CA LEU A 105 -6.30 -12.16 -2.63
C LEU A 105 -7.24 -13.19 -1.98
N ALA A 106 -6.90 -14.47 -2.02
CA ALA A 106 -7.72 -15.53 -1.45
C ALA A 106 -7.87 -15.37 0.08
N VAL A 107 -6.78 -15.02 0.77
CA VAL A 107 -6.77 -14.81 2.23
C VAL A 107 -7.66 -13.62 2.60
N ILE A 108 -7.47 -12.47 1.97
CA ILE A 108 -8.29 -11.27 2.21
C ILE A 108 -9.76 -11.56 1.89
N TYR A 109 -10.04 -12.26 0.79
CA TYR A 109 -11.39 -12.65 0.41
C TYR A 109 -12.07 -13.53 1.47
N ILE A 110 -11.38 -14.56 1.95
CA ILE A 110 -11.90 -15.47 2.98
C ILE A 110 -12.18 -14.71 4.28
N ILE A 111 -11.27 -13.85 4.71
CA ILE A 111 -11.42 -13.05 5.93
C ILE A 111 -12.57 -12.06 5.79
N SER A 112 -12.73 -11.45 4.61
CA SER A 112 -13.82 -10.52 4.31
C SER A 112 -15.16 -11.21 4.51
N ILE A 113 -15.36 -12.35 3.86
CA ILE A 113 -16.66 -13.05 3.86
C ILE A 113 -16.94 -13.75 5.18
N LYS A 114 -15.94 -14.38 5.80
CA LYS A 114 -16.18 -15.21 7.00
C LYS A 114 -16.08 -14.45 8.31
N ILE A 115 -15.35 -13.35 8.36
CA ILE A 115 -15.03 -12.66 9.62
C ILE A 115 -15.52 -11.22 9.60
N VAL A 116 -15.04 -10.41 8.65
CA VAL A 116 -15.23 -8.95 8.72
C VAL A 116 -16.64 -8.54 8.35
N ILE A 117 -17.17 -8.99 7.21
CA ILE A 117 -18.54 -8.67 6.78
C ILE A 117 -19.58 -9.14 7.82
N PRO A 118 -19.55 -10.40 8.32
CA PRO A 118 -20.49 -10.84 9.35
C PRO A 118 -20.37 -10.06 10.66
N ARG A 119 -19.15 -9.64 11.04
CA ARG A 119 -18.91 -8.89 12.28
C ARG A 119 -19.47 -7.47 12.22
N PHE A 120 -19.42 -6.82 11.06
CA PHE A 120 -20.04 -5.50 10.86
C PHE A 120 -21.56 -5.57 10.71
N GLY A 121 -22.10 -6.72 10.28
CA GLY A 121 -23.55 -6.95 10.19
C GLY A 121 -24.25 -6.11 9.13
N GLU A 122 -25.57 -5.94 9.29
CA GLU A 122 -26.36 -5.09 8.42
C GLU A 122 -26.15 -3.61 8.72
N TYR A 123 -26.12 -2.79 7.67
CA TYR A 123 -25.97 -1.35 7.82
C TYR A 123 -27.32 -0.68 8.08
N HIS A 124 -27.43 0.00 9.22
CA HIS A 124 -28.62 0.76 9.62
C HIS A 124 -28.42 2.28 9.59
N GLY A 125 -27.30 2.76 9.03
CA GLY A 125 -26.98 4.18 9.02
C GLY A 125 -27.86 5.03 8.08
N LYS A 126 -27.73 6.36 8.23
CA LYS A 126 -28.57 7.36 7.55
C LYS A 126 -28.34 7.41 6.04
N VAL A 127 -27.15 7.03 5.57
CA VAL A 127 -26.78 7.09 4.16
C VAL A 127 -27.41 5.91 3.42
N LYS A 128 -28.64 6.09 2.93
CA LYS A 128 -29.24 5.12 2.01
C LYS A 128 -28.71 5.35 0.61
N VAL A 129 -28.50 4.26 -0.15
CA VAL A 129 -28.42 4.34 -1.61
C VAL A 129 -29.76 4.89 -2.06
N GLN A 130 -29.85 6.19 -2.28
CA GLN A 130 -30.89 6.70 -3.16
C GLN A 130 -30.51 6.20 -4.54
N ALA A 131 -31.27 5.25 -5.07
CA ALA A 131 -31.42 5.12 -6.50
C ALA A 131 -32.01 6.45 -6.98
N GLN A 132 -31.16 7.46 -7.17
CA GLN A 132 -31.59 8.68 -7.83
C GLN A 132 -32.05 8.23 -9.21
N GLU A 133 -33.35 8.39 -9.47
CA GLU A 133 -33.83 8.41 -10.83
C GLU A 133 -32.90 9.33 -11.61
N LYS A 134 -32.27 8.78 -12.64
CA LYS A 134 -31.34 9.55 -13.48
C LYS A 134 -32.14 10.67 -14.13
N SER A 135 -32.16 11.84 -13.51
CA SER A 135 -32.61 13.04 -14.18
C SER A 135 -31.81 13.18 -15.48
N PRO A 136 -32.43 13.58 -16.60
CA PRO A 136 -31.71 13.85 -17.85
C PRO A 136 -30.53 14.82 -17.66
N GLN A 137 -30.61 15.70 -16.67
CA GLN A 137 -29.54 16.61 -16.30
C GLN A 137 -28.37 15.90 -15.60
N THR A 138 -28.64 14.98 -14.67
CA THR A 138 -27.63 14.14 -14.01
C THR A 138 -26.91 13.26 -15.03
N GLU A 139 -27.63 12.68 -16.00
CA GLU A 139 -27.01 11.86 -17.04
C GLU A 139 -26.07 12.67 -17.94
N LYS A 140 -26.47 13.90 -18.33
CA LYS A 140 -25.60 14.83 -19.07
C LYS A 140 -24.37 15.22 -18.25
N ALA A 141 -24.52 15.46 -16.95
CA ALA A 141 -23.41 15.79 -16.06
C ALA A 141 -22.40 14.64 -15.93
N ILE A 142 -22.88 13.40 -15.80
CA ILE A 142 -22.03 12.19 -15.78
C ILE A 142 -21.28 12.03 -17.11
N LYS A 143 -21.96 12.18 -18.24
CA LYS A 143 -21.31 12.10 -19.56
C LYS A 143 -20.22 13.15 -19.72
N ALA A 144 -20.47 14.39 -19.29
CA ALA A 144 -19.48 15.46 -19.31
C ALA A 144 -18.28 15.17 -18.38
N ALA A 145 -18.54 14.65 -17.17
CA ALA A 145 -17.48 14.26 -16.24
C ALA A 145 -16.62 13.12 -16.81
N ASN A 146 -17.23 12.07 -17.38
CA ASN A 146 -16.50 10.99 -18.05
C ASN A 146 -15.67 11.49 -19.24
N PHE A 147 -16.20 12.45 -20.01
CA PHE A 147 -15.45 13.07 -21.08
C PHE A 147 -14.25 13.86 -20.57
N SER A 148 -14.38 14.55 -19.43
CA SER A 148 -13.24 15.22 -18.79
C SER A 148 -12.17 14.25 -18.30
N VAL A 149 -12.54 13.08 -17.78
CA VAL A 149 -11.59 12.00 -17.45
C VAL A 149 -10.83 11.57 -18.69
N LEU A 150 -11.53 11.38 -19.82
CA LEU A 150 -10.91 10.98 -21.08
C LEU A 150 -9.92 12.03 -21.59
N ILE A 151 -10.25 13.33 -21.48
CA ILE A 151 -9.33 14.42 -21.81
C ILE A 151 -8.09 14.39 -20.91
N ILE A 152 -8.26 14.23 -19.59
CA ILE A 152 -7.15 14.15 -18.65
C ILE A 152 -6.23 12.98 -19.00
N LEU A 153 -6.80 11.80 -19.28
CA LEU A 153 -6.02 10.64 -19.71
C LEU A 153 -5.27 10.91 -21.01
N LEU A 154 -5.91 11.52 -22.01
CA LEU A 154 -5.25 11.88 -23.26
C LEU A 154 -4.10 12.87 -23.05
N ILE A 155 -4.27 13.86 -22.16
CA ILE A 155 -3.20 14.81 -21.81
C ILE A 155 -2.05 14.07 -21.12
N ILE A 156 -2.34 13.24 -20.10
CA ILE A 156 -1.31 12.49 -19.38
C ILE A 156 -0.56 11.56 -20.33
N PHE A 157 -1.27 10.79 -21.17
CA PHE A 157 -0.66 9.92 -22.17
C PHE A 157 0.11 10.72 -23.22
N GLY A 158 -0.41 11.85 -23.69
CA GLY A 158 0.27 12.74 -24.63
C GLY A 158 1.56 13.34 -24.07
N LEU A 159 1.62 13.55 -22.76
CA LEU A 159 2.81 14.08 -22.07
C LEU A 159 3.77 12.98 -21.57
N THR A 160 3.38 11.70 -21.65
CA THR A 160 4.15 10.56 -21.11
C THR A 160 4.62 9.58 -22.18
N ILE A 161 3.79 9.27 -23.17
CA ILE A 161 4.09 8.26 -24.20
C ILE A 161 5.19 8.74 -25.16
N PRO A 162 5.16 9.97 -25.70
CA PRO A 162 6.20 10.43 -26.60
C PRO A 162 7.57 10.44 -25.91
N SER A 163 8.63 10.18 -26.66
CA SER A 163 10.01 10.19 -26.15
C SER A 163 10.43 11.54 -25.57
N TRP A 164 9.85 12.65 -26.06
CA TRP A 164 10.04 14.01 -25.54
C TRP A 164 9.14 14.36 -24.35
N GLY A 165 8.29 13.43 -23.92
CA GLY A 165 7.25 13.69 -22.92
C GLY A 165 7.83 14.28 -21.62
N PRO A 166 7.37 15.46 -21.17
CA PRO A 166 7.94 16.11 -19.99
C PRO A 166 7.67 15.35 -18.69
N LEU A 167 6.67 14.46 -18.68
CA LEU A 167 6.34 13.65 -17.50
C LEU A 167 7.23 12.42 -17.34
N ARG A 168 8.14 12.15 -18.30
CA ARG A 168 9.15 11.10 -18.20
C ARG A 168 10.39 11.61 -17.48
N ASN A 169 11.18 10.70 -16.94
CA ASN A 169 12.51 11.01 -16.45
C ASN A 169 13.38 11.47 -17.63
N GLN A 170 13.97 12.66 -17.54
CA GLN A 170 14.71 13.30 -18.63
C GLN A 170 16.08 12.67 -18.91
N GLU A 171 16.62 11.91 -17.95
CA GLU A 171 17.93 11.26 -18.07
C GLU A 171 17.80 9.83 -18.59
N THR A 172 16.86 9.06 -18.04
CA THR A 172 16.66 7.63 -18.35
C THR A 172 15.58 7.39 -19.39
N GLY A 173 14.76 8.40 -19.70
CA GLY A 173 13.57 8.25 -20.53
C GLY A 173 12.48 7.36 -19.90
N SER A 174 12.63 6.92 -18.65
CA SER A 174 11.65 6.06 -17.98
C SER A 174 10.39 6.85 -17.59
N ALA A 175 9.22 6.30 -17.88
CA ALA A 175 7.95 6.84 -17.39
C ALA A 175 7.63 6.36 -15.96
N MET A 176 8.23 5.26 -15.53
CA MET A 176 7.87 4.55 -14.29
C MET A 176 8.92 4.69 -13.20
N THR A 177 10.11 5.20 -13.48
CA THR A 177 11.21 5.26 -12.51
C THR A 177 11.70 6.67 -12.38
N ASN A 178 11.60 7.24 -11.18
CA ASN A 178 12.06 8.60 -10.85
C ASN A 178 11.61 9.65 -11.89
N SER A 179 10.40 9.50 -12.41
CA SER A 179 9.82 10.38 -13.43
C SER A 179 8.95 11.45 -12.76
N PRO A 180 8.80 12.65 -13.35
CA PRO A 180 7.84 13.64 -12.86
C PRO A 180 6.42 13.10 -12.74
N LEU A 181 6.02 12.14 -13.61
CA LEU A 181 4.75 11.43 -13.51
C LEU A 181 4.59 10.71 -12.17
N MET A 182 5.57 9.87 -11.81
CA MET A 182 5.50 9.05 -10.60
C MET A 182 5.72 9.88 -9.33
N ASN A 183 6.69 10.79 -9.36
CA ASN A 183 6.99 11.67 -8.22
C ASN A 183 5.82 12.64 -7.94
N GLY A 184 5.07 13.02 -8.99
CA GLY A 184 3.91 13.91 -8.92
C GLY A 184 2.55 13.19 -8.83
N ILE A 185 2.52 11.86 -8.62
CA ILE A 185 1.28 11.07 -8.75
C ILE A 185 0.14 11.58 -7.84
N GLY A 186 0.47 12.08 -6.65
CA GLY A 186 -0.52 12.67 -5.73
C GLY A 186 -1.24 13.87 -6.33
N VAL A 187 -0.53 14.75 -7.06
CA VAL A 187 -1.12 15.90 -7.76
C VAL A 187 -1.96 15.43 -8.95
N ILE A 188 -1.49 14.41 -9.67
CA ILE A 188 -2.24 13.84 -10.81
C ILE A 188 -3.57 13.25 -10.34
N ILE A 189 -3.57 12.50 -9.24
CA ILE A 189 -4.79 11.96 -8.62
C ILE A 189 -5.69 13.12 -8.19
N ALA A 190 -5.15 14.14 -7.52
CA ALA A 190 -5.92 15.31 -7.13
C ALA A 190 -6.63 15.95 -8.34
N ILE A 191 -5.94 16.12 -9.47
CA ILE A 191 -6.52 16.63 -10.73
C ILE A 191 -7.57 15.65 -11.28
N ALA A 192 -7.27 14.35 -11.30
CA ALA A 192 -8.14 13.31 -11.83
C ALA A 192 -9.45 13.17 -11.04
N PHE A 193 -9.48 13.54 -9.75
CA PHE A 193 -10.71 13.63 -8.97
C PHE A 193 -11.36 15.01 -9.02
N LEU A 194 -10.56 16.07 -8.94
CA LEU A 194 -11.04 17.44 -8.88
C LEU A 194 -11.74 17.85 -10.18
N VAL A 195 -11.12 17.61 -11.34
CA VAL A 195 -11.64 18.10 -12.63
C VAL A 195 -12.99 17.45 -12.98
N PRO A 196 -13.15 16.11 -12.94
CA PRO A 196 -14.45 15.49 -13.17
C PRO A 196 -15.47 15.85 -12.09
N GLY A 197 -15.04 15.99 -10.83
CA GLY A 197 -15.90 16.43 -9.73
C GLY A 197 -16.45 17.85 -9.95
N LEU A 198 -15.60 18.77 -10.40
CA LEU A 198 -15.99 20.14 -10.76
C LEU A 198 -16.93 20.14 -11.98
N VAL A 199 -16.58 19.42 -13.06
CA VAL A 199 -17.41 19.33 -14.27
C VAL A 199 -18.79 18.77 -13.93
N TYR A 200 -18.85 17.72 -13.11
CA TYR A 200 -20.10 17.16 -12.63
C TYR A 200 -20.88 18.16 -11.78
N GLY A 201 -20.25 18.77 -10.77
CA GLY A 201 -20.90 19.69 -9.85
C GLY A 201 -21.49 20.91 -10.56
N ILE A 202 -20.79 21.46 -11.55
CA ILE A 202 -21.26 22.58 -12.37
C ILE A 202 -22.41 22.13 -13.28
N LYS A 203 -22.25 21.02 -14.02
CA LYS A 203 -23.28 20.57 -15.00
C LYS A 203 -24.56 20.03 -14.34
N SER A 204 -24.45 19.47 -13.14
CA SER A 204 -25.60 19.03 -12.33
C SER A 204 -26.32 20.18 -11.64
N GLY A 205 -25.73 21.39 -11.61
CA GLY A 205 -26.29 22.56 -10.94
C GLY A 205 -26.11 22.57 -9.41
N VAL A 206 -25.29 21.65 -8.89
CA VAL A 206 -24.90 21.60 -7.46
C VAL A 206 -23.95 22.75 -7.13
N ILE A 207 -23.05 23.09 -8.05
CA ILE A 207 -22.15 24.24 -7.94
C ILE A 207 -22.68 25.34 -8.87
N LYS A 208 -23.25 26.40 -8.31
CA LYS A 208 -23.82 27.51 -9.11
C LYS A 208 -22.83 28.65 -9.26
N ASP A 209 -22.03 28.89 -8.22
CA ASP A 209 -21.07 29.98 -8.18
C ASP A 209 -19.80 29.60 -7.40
N SER A 210 -18.87 30.56 -7.30
CA SER A 210 -17.62 30.38 -6.55
C SER A 210 -17.83 30.28 -5.03
N LYS A 211 -18.96 30.76 -4.51
CA LYS A 211 -19.28 30.68 -3.08
C LYS A 211 -19.64 29.26 -2.69
N ASP A 212 -20.47 28.58 -3.49
CA ASP A 212 -20.77 27.16 -3.30
C ASP A 212 -19.48 26.32 -3.27
N LEU A 213 -18.58 26.57 -4.23
CA LEU A 213 -17.29 25.89 -4.31
C LEU A 213 -16.42 26.15 -3.07
N SER A 214 -16.34 27.41 -2.61
CA SER A 214 -15.58 27.78 -1.42
C SER A 214 -16.13 27.11 -0.14
N VAL A 215 -17.46 27.05 0.00
CA VAL A 215 -18.11 26.36 1.12
C VAL A 215 -17.81 24.85 1.09
N MET A 216 -17.85 24.23 -0.09
CA MET A 216 -17.49 22.81 -0.24
C MET A 216 -16.05 22.54 0.16
N PHE A 217 -15.09 23.33 -0.32
CA PHE A 217 -13.68 23.19 0.09
C PHE A 217 -13.49 23.41 1.58
N THR A 218 -14.14 24.43 2.15
CA THR A 218 -14.05 24.73 3.59
C THR A 218 -14.60 23.58 4.43
N LYS A 219 -15.74 23.01 4.04
CA LYS A 219 -16.33 21.85 4.71
C LYS A 219 -15.41 20.63 4.63
N SER A 220 -14.83 20.36 3.46
CA SER A 220 -13.88 19.25 3.26
C SER A 220 -12.58 19.44 4.06
N MET A 221 -12.07 20.67 4.18
CA MET A 221 -10.91 20.95 5.04
C MET A 221 -11.27 20.86 6.53
N GLY A 222 -12.48 21.27 6.90
CA GLY A 222 -13.00 21.19 8.26
C GLY A 222 -13.10 19.76 8.77
N SER A 223 -13.55 18.80 7.93
CA SER A 223 -13.59 17.39 8.31
C SER A 223 -12.20 16.78 8.54
N MET A 224 -11.15 17.40 7.98
CA MET A 224 -9.75 17.01 8.16
C MET A 224 -9.08 17.64 9.40
N ALA A 225 -9.75 18.50 10.17
CA ALA A 225 -9.12 19.14 11.33
C ALA A 225 -8.61 18.12 12.36
N GLY A 226 -9.40 17.09 12.67
CA GLY A 226 -8.97 16.01 13.55
C GLY A 226 -7.82 15.17 12.99
N TYR A 227 -7.80 14.97 11.66
CA TYR A 227 -6.69 14.33 10.94
C TYR A 227 -5.38 15.10 11.18
N ILE A 228 -5.41 16.42 11.01
CA ILE A 228 -4.21 17.28 11.11
C ILE A 228 -3.60 17.20 12.50
N VAL A 229 -4.42 17.23 13.55
CA VAL A 229 -3.95 17.13 14.94
C VAL A 229 -3.26 15.80 15.20
N ILE A 230 -3.84 14.69 14.73
CA ILE A 230 -3.27 13.35 14.96
C ILE A 230 -1.97 13.17 14.19
N VAL A 231 -1.95 13.55 12.91
CA VAL A 231 -0.75 13.48 12.08
C VAL A 231 0.37 14.35 12.64
N PHE A 232 0.05 15.51 13.22
CA PHE A 232 1.03 16.35 13.90
C PHE A 232 1.75 15.58 15.02
N PHE A 233 1.01 15.00 15.98
CA PHE A 233 1.62 14.26 17.08
C PHE A 233 2.35 12.99 16.61
N ALA A 234 1.77 12.27 15.64
CA ALA A 234 2.42 11.10 15.03
C ALA A 234 3.75 11.48 14.36
N ALA A 235 3.78 12.56 13.60
CA ALA A 235 5.01 13.06 12.97
C ALA A 235 6.08 13.44 14.00
N GLN A 236 5.69 14.09 15.11
CA GLN A 236 6.62 14.40 16.21
C GLN A 236 7.17 13.13 16.88
N MET A 237 6.31 12.14 17.17
CA MET A 237 6.75 10.87 17.72
C MET A 237 7.77 10.19 16.81
N LEU A 238 7.48 10.11 15.50
CA LEU A 238 8.37 9.54 14.51
C LEU A 238 9.71 10.30 14.46
N ALA A 239 9.67 11.63 14.52
CA ALA A 239 10.87 12.47 14.54
C ALA A 239 11.75 12.18 15.78
N TYR A 240 11.16 12.14 16.98
CA TYR A 240 11.91 11.83 18.21
C TYR A 240 12.42 10.38 18.25
N PHE A 241 11.64 9.44 17.75
CA PHE A 241 12.03 8.04 17.65
C PHE A 241 13.26 7.86 16.73
N ASN A 242 13.28 8.57 15.60
CA ASN A 242 14.42 8.59 14.69
C ASN A 242 15.62 9.33 15.30
N TRP A 243 15.42 10.51 15.89
CA TRP A 243 16.48 11.30 16.52
C TRP A 243 17.17 10.57 17.67
N SER A 244 16.41 9.84 18.49
CA SER A 244 16.94 9.09 19.64
C SER A 244 17.69 7.81 19.25
N ASN A 245 17.72 7.44 17.96
CA ASN A 245 18.28 6.18 17.46
C ASN A 245 17.67 4.91 18.09
N LEU A 246 16.49 5.00 18.72
CA LEU A 246 15.84 3.84 19.33
C LEU A 246 15.53 2.75 18.31
N GLY A 247 15.12 3.12 17.10
CA GLY A 247 14.93 2.19 15.99
C GLY A 247 16.21 1.42 15.63
N VAL A 248 17.36 2.12 15.60
CA VAL A 248 18.68 1.52 15.30
C VAL A 248 19.08 0.55 16.40
N ILE A 249 18.98 0.97 17.66
CA ILE A 249 19.37 0.17 18.82
C ILE A 249 18.53 -1.11 18.89
N MET A 250 17.21 -1.01 18.66
CA MET A 250 16.33 -2.18 18.61
C MET A 250 16.68 -3.12 17.46
N ALA A 251 17.06 -2.59 16.29
CA ALA A 251 17.50 -3.40 15.16
C ALA A 251 18.80 -4.17 15.45
N ILE A 252 19.81 -3.50 16.03
CA ILE A 252 21.10 -4.12 16.38
C ILE A 252 20.89 -5.22 17.44
N LYS A 253 20.21 -4.91 18.55
CA LYS A 253 19.94 -5.90 19.60
C LYS A 253 19.07 -7.06 19.10
N GLY A 254 18.10 -6.78 18.23
CA GLY A 254 17.28 -7.80 17.58
C GLY A 254 18.11 -8.71 16.68
N ALA A 255 19.06 -8.17 15.93
CA ALA A 255 19.98 -8.94 15.10
C ALA A 255 20.92 -9.83 15.95
N GLU A 256 21.49 -9.30 17.04
CA GLU A 256 22.33 -10.07 17.98
C GLU A 256 21.60 -11.27 18.58
N LEU A 257 20.33 -11.09 18.98
CA LEU A 257 19.49 -12.18 19.50
C LEU A 257 19.24 -13.29 18.48
N LEU A 258 19.25 -12.94 17.19
CA LEU A 258 18.89 -13.83 16.10
C LEU A 258 20.10 -14.54 15.47
N ALA A 259 21.32 -13.99 15.60
CA ALA A 259 22.52 -14.40 14.87
C ALA A 259 22.87 -15.91 14.92
N ASN A 260 22.52 -16.63 15.99
CA ASN A 260 22.80 -18.06 16.16
C ASN A 260 21.58 -18.99 15.96
N SER A 261 20.50 -18.47 15.38
CA SER A 261 19.24 -19.20 15.21
C SER A 261 19.19 -20.00 13.90
N SER A 262 18.32 -21.01 13.83
CA SER A 262 18.08 -21.74 12.58
C SER A 262 17.43 -20.85 11.50
N GLY A 263 17.58 -21.21 10.22
CA GLY A 263 17.07 -20.42 9.10
C GLY A 263 15.57 -20.06 9.19
N ILE A 264 14.73 -20.96 9.70
CA ILE A 264 13.29 -20.69 9.89
C ILE A 264 13.06 -19.68 11.04
N ILE A 265 13.78 -19.83 12.15
CA ILE A 265 13.67 -18.91 13.29
C ILE A 265 14.15 -17.51 12.89
N LEU A 266 15.20 -17.42 12.07
CA LEU A 266 15.68 -16.16 11.48
C LEU A 266 14.61 -15.49 10.62
N ILE A 267 13.96 -16.23 9.72
CA ILE A 267 12.88 -15.72 8.87
C ILE A 267 11.76 -15.14 9.73
N ILE A 268 11.23 -15.94 10.66
CA ILE A 268 10.12 -15.52 11.53
C ILE A 268 10.54 -14.32 12.40
N GLY A 269 11.75 -14.35 12.96
CA GLY A 269 12.29 -13.30 13.81
C GLY A 269 12.39 -11.95 13.09
N VAL A 270 12.90 -11.93 11.86
CA VAL A 270 13.02 -10.68 11.08
C VAL A 270 11.66 -10.18 10.61
N ILE A 271 10.74 -11.06 10.19
CA ILE A 271 9.36 -10.66 9.87
C ILE A 271 8.74 -9.99 11.09
N PHE A 272 8.79 -10.64 12.26
CA PHE A 272 8.21 -10.13 13.49
C PHE A 272 8.82 -8.81 13.93
N LEU A 273 10.16 -8.70 13.92
CA LEU A 273 10.86 -7.48 14.27
C LEU A 273 10.46 -6.33 13.33
N THR A 274 10.42 -6.57 12.03
CA THR A 274 10.02 -5.56 11.04
C THR A 274 8.57 -5.14 11.26
N THR A 275 7.66 -6.11 11.47
CA THR A 275 6.26 -5.86 11.78
C THR A 275 6.08 -5.03 13.05
N PHE A 276 6.90 -5.27 14.08
CA PHE A 276 6.90 -4.50 15.32
C PHE A 276 7.38 -3.07 15.10
N ILE A 277 8.52 -2.87 14.42
CA ILE A 277 9.04 -1.54 14.09
C ILE A 277 8.03 -0.76 13.24
N ASN A 278 7.32 -1.45 12.34
CA ASN A 278 6.35 -0.84 11.44
C ASN A 278 5.14 -0.20 12.15
N ILE A 279 4.80 -0.64 13.36
CA ILE A 279 3.77 0.01 14.18
C ILE A 279 4.18 1.45 14.54
N PHE A 280 5.49 1.72 14.65
CA PHE A 280 6.03 3.04 15.03
C PHE A 280 6.56 3.84 13.83
N MET A 281 6.94 3.16 12.75
CA MET A 281 7.51 3.78 11.56
C MET A 281 6.86 3.21 10.30
N GLY A 282 5.83 3.87 9.77
CA GLY A 282 5.07 3.40 8.61
C GLY A 282 5.80 3.51 7.26
N SER A 283 6.89 4.28 7.16
CA SER A 283 7.63 4.43 5.91
C SER A 283 8.48 3.20 5.60
N ALA A 284 8.20 2.54 4.47
CA ALA A 284 8.96 1.37 4.01
C ALA A 284 10.40 1.74 3.58
N SER A 285 10.63 2.89 2.96
CA SER A 285 11.98 3.31 2.58
C SER A 285 12.81 3.71 3.79
N ALA A 286 12.24 4.45 4.74
CA ALA A 286 12.97 4.87 5.95
C ALA A 286 13.37 3.67 6.83
N LYS A 287 12.46 2.70 7.01
CA LYS A 287 12.78 1.44 7.70
C LYS A 287 13.87 0.68 6.98
N TRP A 288 13.77 0.50 5.67
CA TRP A 288 14.76 -0.31 4.97
C TRP A 288 16.13 0.34 4.88
N ALA A 289 16.19 1.67 4.73
CA ALA A 289 17.45 2.42 4.80
C ALA A 289 18.21 2.15 6.11
N LEU A 290 17.48 1.98 7.21
CA LEU A 290 18.03 1.67 8.52
C LEU A 290 18.44 0.21 8.66
N LEU A 291 17.56 -0.69 8.20
CA LEU A 291 17.65 -2.11 8.47
C LEU A 291 18.55 -2.85 7.47
N ALA A 292 18.61 -2.41 6.21
CA ALA A 292 19.36 -3.09 5.15
C ALA A 292 20.86 -3.21 5.46
N PRO A 293 21.58 -2.15 5.90
CA PRO A 293 23.01 -2.24 6.24
C PRO A 293 23.33 -3.19 7.40
N ILE A 294 22.32 -3.60 8.18
CA ILE A 294 22.47 -4.54 9.30
C ILE A 294 22.10 -5.95 8.83
N PHE A 295 20.88 -6.12 8.32
CA PHE A 295 20.32 -7.44 8.02
C PHE A 295 20.87 -8.04 6.73
N VAL A 296 21.16 -7.25 5.70
CA VAL A 296 21.67 -7.77 4.43
C VAL A 296 23.05 -8.40 4.63
N PRO A 297 24.07 -7.71 5.20
CA PRO A 297 25.36 -8.34 5.50
C PRO A 297 25.24 -9.58 6.39
N MET A 298 24.45 -9.50 7.46
CA MET A 298 24.27 -10.61 8.39
C MET A 298 23.72 -11.86 7.69
N PHE A 299 22.69 -11.71 6.86
CA PHE A 299 22.12 -12.83 6.11
C PHE A 299 23.08 -13.37 5.03
N MET A 300 23.87 -12.50 4.40
CA MET A 300 24.90 -12.93 3.44
C MET A 300 25.98 -13.80 4.10
N LEU A 301 26.44 -13.44 5.30
CA LEU A 301 27.39 -14.25 6.06
C LEU A 301 26.83 -15.63 6.46
N LEU A 302 25.50 -15.73 6.58
CA LEU A 302 24.77 -16.98 6.81
C LEU A 302 24.46 -17.74 5.51
N GLY A 303 24.94 -17.24 4.37
CA GLY A 303 24.80 -17.85 3.05
C GLY A 303 23.50 -17.54 2.32
N PHE A 304 22.69 -16.59 2.79
CA PHE A 304 21.48 -16.16 2.10
C PHE A 304 21.77 -15.08 1.05
N HIS A 305 21.04 -15.15 -0.06
CA HIS A 305 21.11 -14.11 -1.09
C HIS A 305 20.39 -12.82 -0.60
N PRO A 306 20.90 -11.61 -0.89
CA PRO A 306 20.29 -10.34 -0.45
C PRO A 306 18.81 -10.17 -0.83
N SER A 307 18.41 -10.73 -1.97
CA SER A 307 17.01 -10.73 -2.41
C SER A 307 16.07 -11.39 -1.39
N PHE A 308 16.53 -12.42 -0.70
CA PHE A 308 15.73 -13.13 0.31
C PHE A 308 15.52 -12.27 1.55
N THR A 309 16.58 -11.62 2.04
CA THR A 309 16.52 -10.68 3.17
C THR A 309 15.59 -9.52 2.86
N GLN A 310 15.71 -8.93 1.66
CA GLN A 310 14.79 -7.88 1.21
C GLN A 310 13.34 -8.35 1.20
N MET A 311 13.07 -9.57 0.73
CA MET A 311 11.69 -10.08 0.68
C MET A 311 11.12 -10.31 2.08
N ILE A 312 11.89 -10.88 3.00
CA ILE A 312 11.49 -11.05 4.40
C ILE A 312 11.12 -9.71 5.04
N TYR A 313 11.94 -8.69 4.81
CA TYR A 313 11.65 -7.33 5.24
C TYR A 313 10.34 -6.81 4.66
N ARG A 314 10.15 -6.92 3.35
CA ARG A 314 8.92 -6.45 2.66
C ARG A 314 7.66 -7.12 3.18
N ILE A 315 7.73 -8.40 3.54
CA ILE A 315 6.63 -9.12 4.20
C ILE A 315 6.33 -8.48 5.55
N GLY A 316 7.35 -8.33 6.39
CA GLY A 316 7.21 -7.75 7.72
C GLY A 316 6.68 -6.32 7.72
N ASP A 317 7.12 -5.50 6.77
CA ASP A 317 6.65 -4.12 6.55
C ASP A 317 5.15 -4.08 6.21
N GLY A 318 4.68 -4.94 5.31
CA GLY A 318 3.29 -4.96 4.88
C GLY A 318 2.29 -5.34 5.98
N ILE A 319 2.62 -6.32 6.84
CA ILE A 319 1.67 -6.97 7.75
C ILE A 319 0.88 -5.99 8.63
N THR A 320 1.55 -5.02 9.24
CA THR A 320 0.95 -4.07 10.19
C THR A 320 0.54 -2.74 9.56
N ASN A 321 0.79 -2.52 8.27
CA ASN A 321 0.39 -1.29 7.58
C ASN A 321 -1.11 -0.95 7.71
N PRO A 322 -2.05 -1.92 7.64
CA PRO A 322 -3.47 -1.60 7.82
C PRO A 322 -3.83 -1.12 9.23
N ILE A 323 -3.08 -1.53 10.25
CA ILE A 323 -3.42 -1.31 11.67
C ILE A 323 -2.53 -0.29 12.37
N THR A 324 -1.49 0.22 11.70
CA THR A 324 -0.58 1.20 12.29
C THR A 324 -1.22 2.58 12.34
N PRO A 325 -1.30 3.23 13.51
CA PRO A 325 -1.81 4.60 13.63
C PRO A 325 -0.88 5.62 12.97
N MET A 326 0.36 5.23 12.69
CA MET A 326 1.37 6.04 12.01
C MET A 326 1.17 6.08 10.50
N MET A 327 0.24 5.29 9.96
CA MET A 327 -0.10 5.33 8.53
C MET A 327 -0.83 6.64 8.23
N ALA A 328 -0.23 7.47 7.37
CA ALA A 328 -0.76 8.78 7.03
C ALA A 328 -2.20 8.73 6.47
N TYR A 329 -2.61 7.62 5.84
CA TYR A 329 -3.93 7.50 5.24
C TYR A 329 -5.04 7.08 6.22
N LEU A 330 -4.70 6.61 7.42
CA LEU A 330 -5.70 6.05 8.34
C LEU A 330 -6.69 7.12 8.86
N PRO A 331 -6.24 8.34 9.23
CA PRO A 331 -7.19 9.35 9.65
C PRO A 331 -8.05 9.88 8.49
N LEU A 332 -7.57 9.80 7.24
CA LEU A 332 -8.38 10.14 6.06
C LEU A 332 -9.49 9.09 5.86
N MET A 333 -9.14 7.81 6.01
CA MET A 333 -10.09 6.71 6.00
C MET A 333 -11.14 6.88 7.12
N LEU A 334 -10.74 7.34 8.30
CA LEU A 334 -11.67 7.69 9.38
C LEU A 334 -12.61 8.83 9.02
N ALA A 335 -12.11 9.93 8.45
CA ALA A 335 -12.94 11.05 8.03
C ALA A 335 -14.04 10.58 7.05
N MET A 336 -13.68 9.74 6.08
CA MET A 336 -14.63 9.15 5.13
C MET A 336 -15.59 8.16 5.79
N ALA A 337 -15.14 7.37 6.78
CA ALA A 337 -16.01 6.41 7.46
C ALA A 337 -17.08 7.12 8.29
N LYS A 338 -16.76 8.28 8.86
CA LYS A 338 -17.70 9.15 9.60
C LYS A 338 -18.85 9.70 8.75
N ASP A 339 -18.69 9.75 7.43
CA ASP A 339 -19.81 10.09 6.54
C ASP A 339 -20.90 9.01 6.54
N TYR A 340 -20.54 7.74 6.85
CA TYR A 340 -21.47 6.61 6.90
C TYR A 340 -21.94 6.30 8.33
N ASP A 341 -21.08 6.45 9.32
CA ASP A 341 -21.37 6.21 10.73
C ASP A 341 -20.54 7.15 11.62
N GLU A 342 -21.20 8.14 12.21
CA GLU A 342 -20.62 9.21 13.04
C GLU A 342 -19.86 8.67 14.27
N ASP A 343 -20.28 7.51 14.79
CA ASP A 343 -19.69 6.87 15.98
C ASP A 343 -18.42 6.08 15.64
N THR A 344 -18.06 5.97 14.36
CA THR A 344 -16.82 5.31 13.95
C THR A 344 -15.61 6.05 14.50
N GLY A 345 -14.76 5.30 15.21
CA GLY A 345 -13.45 5.74 15.68
C GLY A 345 -12.31 4.90 15.11
N PHE A 346 -11.06 5.28 15.42
CA PHE A 346 -9.88 4.48 15.07
C PHE A 346 -9.97 3.05 15.61
N GLY A 347 -10.51 2.87 16.81
CA GLY A 347 -10.69 1.54 17.41
C GLY A 347 -11.56 0.63 16.53
N THR A 348 -12.65 1.14 15.99
CA THR A 348 -13.56 0.40 15.09
C THR A 348 -12.84 -0.01 13.81
N LEU A 349 -12.12 0.92 13.19
CA LEU A 349 -11.39 0.67 11.94
C LEU A 349 -10.25 -0.33 12.16
N ILE A 350 -9.39 -0.10 13.16
CA ILE A 350 -8.28 -0.99 13.52
C ILE A 350 -8.81 -2.38 13.88
N ALA A 351 -9.86 -2.49 14.69
CA ALA A 351 -10.46 -3.77 15.05
C ALA A 351 -11.04 -4.52 13.84
N GLY A 352 -11.58 -3.79 12.86
CA GLY A 352 -12.01 -4.35 11.57
C GLY A 352 -10.86 -4.82 10.68
N MET A 353 -9.66 -4.26 10.86
CA MET A 353 -8.48 -4.57 10.05
C MET A 353 -7.52 -5.60 10.66
N ILE A 354 -7.53 -5.77 11.99
CA ILE A 354 -6.74 -6.79 12.69
C ILE A 354 -6.88 -8.20 12.07
N PRO A 355 -8.10 -8.70 11.75
CA PRO A 355 -8.24 -10.01 11.13
C PRO A 355 -7.47 -10.14 9.81
N TYR A 356 -7.44 -9.09 8.99
CA TYR A 356 -6.67 -9.08 7.74
C TYR A 356 -5.17 -9.12 8.02
N SER A 357 -4.67 -8.26 8.92
CA SER A 357 -3.25 -8.25 9.30
C SER A 357 -2.77 -9.61 9.83
N ILE A 358 -3.56 -10.29 10.67
CA ILE A 358 -3.24 -11.62 11.18
C ILE A 358 -3.21 -12.66 10.04
N GLY A 359 -4.23 -12.65 9.18
CA GLY A 359 -4.29 -13.59 8.06
C GLY A 359 -3.15 -13.39 7.06
N ILE A 360 -2.81 -12.14 6.76
CA ILE A 360 -1.66 -11.78 5.92
C ILE A 360 -0.37 -12.24 6.61
N ALA A 361 -0.19 -11.97 7.91
CA ALA A 361 0.99 -12.40 8.66
C ALA A 361 1.22 -13.92 8.56
N ILE A 362 0.18 -14.70 8.84
CA ILE A 362 0.25 -16.16 8.81
C ILE A 362 0.53 -16.65 7.39
N SER A 363 -0.29 -16.24 6.42
CA SER A 363 -0.18 -16.75 5.05
C SER A 363 1.12 -16.35 4.36
N TRP A 364 1.58 -15.12 4.53
CA TRP A 364 2.78 -14.63 3.87
C TRP A 364 4.07 -15.15 4.52
N THR A 365 4.08 -15.31 5.85
CA THR A 365 5.17 -15.99 6.56
C THR A 365 5.28 -17.45 6.13
N LEU A 366 4.14 -18.16 6.04
CA LEU A 366 4.12 -19.55 5.54
C LEU A 366 4.62 -19.62 4.10
N LEU A 367 4.23 -18.69 3.24
CA LEU A 367 4.73 -18.62 1.87
C LEU A 367 6.24 -18.43 1.83
N ALA A 368 6.81 -17.55 2.65
CA ALA A 368 8.26 -17.35 2.76
C ALA A 368 8.99 -18.62 3.22
N ILE A 369 8.45 -19.33 4.22
CA ILE A 369 9.01 -20.60 4.70
C ILE A 369 8.96 -21.67 3.60
N ILE A 370 7.84 -21.80 2.89
CA ILE A 370 7.72 -22.75 1.77
C ILE A 370 8.74 -22.42 0.68
N TRP A 371 8.88 -21.14 0.32
CA TRP A 371 9.85 -20.68 -0.68
C TRP A 371 11.30 -21.01 -0.28
N TYR A 372 11.62 -20.81 0.99
CA TYR A 372 12.91 -21.15 1.59
C TYR A 372 13.19 -22.65 1.54
N LEU A 373 12.25 -23.48 2.00
CA LEU A 373 12.39 -24.94 2.05
C LEU A 373 12.53 -25.55 0.64
N LEU A 374 11.78 -25.04 -0.32
CA LEU A 374 11.82 -25.47 -1.71
C LEU A 374 12.97 -24.83 -2.51
N LYS A 375 13.73 -23.90 -1.90
CA LYS A 375 14.85 -23.16 -2.51
C LYS A 375 14.47 -22.51 -3.85
N LEU A 376 13.23 -22.05 -3.98
CA LEU A 376 12.72 -21.45 -5.20
C LEU A 376 13.36 -20.07 -5.42
N PRO A 377 13.77 -19.70 -6.64
CA PRO A 377 14.29 -18.36 -6.89
C PRO A 377 13.23 -17.30 -6.58
N LEU A 378 13.63 -16.18 -5.98
CA LEU A 378 12.73 -15.06 -5.69
C LEU A 378 12.46 -14.18 -6.92
N GLY A 379 13.33 -14.26 -7.92
CA GLY A 379 13.28 -13.49 -9.15
C GLY A 379 14.40 -13.91 -10.10
N PRO A 380 14.56 -13.22 -11.24
CA PRO A 380 15.65 -13.45 -12.16
C PRO A 380 17.00 -13.35 -11.44
N ASN A 381 17.88 -14.35 -11.63
CA ASN A 381 19.22 -14.43 -11.02
C ASN A 381 19.22 -14.23 -9.49
N SER A 382 18.17 -14.66 -8.80
CA SER A 382 17.98 -14.38 -7.37
C SER A 382 17.62 -15.65 -6.59
N PRO A 383 18.58 -16.57 -6.38
CA PRO A 383 18.37 -17.76 -5.57
C PRO A 383 18.10 -17.39 -4.11
N VAL A 384 17.60 -18.34 -3.31
CA VAL A 384 17.42 -18.12 -1.85
C VAL A 384 18.76 -18.10 -1.13
N MET A 385 19.68 -18.97 -1.54
CA MET A 385 21.03 -19.10 -0.98
C MET A 385 22.06 -18.62 -1.99
N LEU A 386 23.14 -18.02 -1.50
CA LEU A 386 24.36 -17.79 -2.29
C LEU A 386 24.97 -19.14 -2.69
N SER A 387 25.57 -19.22 -3.87
CA SER A 387 26.27 -20.43 -4.29
C SER A 387 27.50 -20.65 -3.40
N ILE A 388 27.78 -21.90 -3.04
CA ILE A 388 28.87 -22.28 -2.12
C ILE A 388 30.25 -21.74 -2.58
N LEU A 389 30.41 -21.44 -3.88
CA LEU A 389 31.63 -20.90 -4.46
C LEU A 389 31.95 -19.46 -4.07
N THR A 390 30.99 -18.61 -3.70
CA THR A 390 31.26 -17.21 -3.32
C THR A 390 31.67 -17.05 -1.86
N LEU A 391 31.35 -18.01 -0.98
CA LEU A 391 31.68 -17.96 0.46
C LEU A 391 33.13 -18.35 0.78
N PHE A 392 33.84 -19.00 -0.15
CA PHE A 392 35.25 -19.40 0.02
C PHE A 392 36.25 -18.49 -0.70
N SER A 393 35.76 -17.44 -1.38
CA SER A 393 36.59 -16.41 -2.02
C SER A 393 36.56 -15.05 -1.30
N ILE A 394 35.89 -14.99 -0.14
CA ILE A 394 35.97 -13.92 0.88
C ILE A 394 36.76 -14.51 2.05
#